data_AF-A0A842YK72-F1
#
_entry.id   AF-A0A842YK72-F1
#
_cell.length_a   1.000
_cell.length_b   1.000
_cell.length_c   1.000
_cell.angle_alpha   90.00
_cell.angle_beta   90.00
_cell.angle_gamma   90.00
#
_symmetry.space_group_name_H-M   'P 1'
#
loop_
_entity.id
_entity.type
_entity.pdbx_description
1 polymer ?
#
loop_
_entity_poly.entity_id
_entity_poly.type
_entity_poly.pdbx_seq_one_letter_code
_entity_poly.pdbx_strand_id
1 'polypeptide(L)'
;MKLMGPRIVAGPPGPRVIEALKKAGQTESDYGSPLVENADGIYIMDPDGNIFIDLISGRCVANTGHSHPRIVKAISEQLERGFHWQTLDMYSLVDRLGDMTRLSPCQVYWSQAGSMVNDFAIKAARRITGRPGVLSFTGSYHGSSMGGISLS
;
A
#
# COMPACT_ATOMS: atom_id res chain seq x y z
N MET A 1 -11.58 -18.72 -4.16
CA MET A 1 -12.66 -19.14 -3.23
C MET A 1 -13.16 -17.90 -2.51
N LYS A 2 -14.46 -17.62 -2.55
CA LYS A 2 -15.02 -16.42 -1.90
C LYS A 2 -15.00 -16.62 -0.39
N LEU A 3 -14.44 -15.69 0.37
CA LEU A 3 -14.44 -15.75 1.84
C LEU A 3 -15.81 -15.30 2.35
N MET A 4 -16.32 -15.97 3.40
CA MET A 4 -17.65 -15.69 3.94
C MET A 4 -17.64 -15.61 5.47
N GLY A 5 -17.86 -14.40 5.98
CA GLY A 5 -18.05 -14.11 7.40
C GLY A 5 -16.77 -14.22 8.24
N PRO A 6 -16.66 -13.46 9.34
CA PRO A 6 -15.57 -13.65 10.29
C PRO A 6 -15.72 -15.00 10.99
N ARG A 7 -14.59 -15.70 11.19
CA ARG A 7 -14.57 -17.02 11.83
C ARG A 7 -13.20 -17.29 12.44
N ILE A 8 -13.15 -17.53 13.75
CA ILE A 8 -11.92 -17.91 14.45
C ILE A 8 -12.00 -19.41 14.75
N VAL A 9 -11.03 -20.19 14.26
CA VAL A 9 -10.95 -21.64 14.40
C VAL A 9 -9.73 -22.09 15.21
N ALA A 10 -8.72 -21.23 15.33
CA ALA A 10 -7.59 -21.36 16.24
C ALA A 10 -7.39 -20.02 16.97
N GLY A 11 -6.86 -20.04 18.20
CA GLY A 11 -6.53 -18.79 18.89
C GLY A 11 -5.58 -17.94 18.02
N PRO A 12 -5.78 -16.62 17.87
CA PRO A 12 -4.83 -15.77 17.14
C PRO A 12 -3.70 -15.29 18.09
N PRO A 13 -2.42 -15.55 17.79
CA PRO A 13 -1.89 -16.30 16.63
C PRO A 13 -2.09 -17.82 16.77
N GLY A 14 -2.43 -18.50 15.65
CA GLY A 14 -2.59 -19.95 15.64
C GLY A 14 -1.26 -20.70 15.55
N PRO A 15 -1.24 -22.04 15.69
CA PRO A 15 0.00 -22.82 15.73
C PRO A 15 0.95 -22.58 14.56
N ARG A 16 0.43 -22.46 13.33
CA ARG A 16 1.27 -22.17 12.15
C ARG A 16 1.86 -20.77 12.22
N VAL A 17 1.07 -19.78 12.64
CA VAL A 17 1.57 -18.42 12.85
C VAL A 17 2.62 -18.38 13.96
N ILE A 18 2.39 -19.04 15.10
CA ILE A 18 3.36 -19.13 16.20
C ILE A 18 4.69 -19.73 15.73
N GLU A 19 4.64 -20.81 14.95
CA GLU A 19 5.86 -21.41 14.37
C GLU A 19 6.59 -20.43 13.45
N ALA A 20 5.87 -19.68 12.63
CA ALA A 20 6.44 -18.66 11.75
C ALA A 20 7.10 -17.51 12.53
N LEU A 21 6.44 -17.00 13.60
CA LEU A 21 7.00 -15.98 14.48
C LEU A 21 8.30 -16.46 15.13
N LYS A 22 8.31 -17.69 15.67
CA LYS A 22 9.51 -18.29 16.27
C LYS A 22 10.67 -18.38 15.29
N LYS A 23 10.42 -18.78 14.03
CA LYS A 23 11.44 -18.80 12.97
C LYS A 23 12.01 -17.42 12.66
N ALA A 24 11.20 -16.37 12.82
CA ALA A 24 11.61 -14.98 12.64
C ALA A 24 12.31 -14.38 13.89
N GLY A 25 12.54 -15.16 14.94
CA GLY A 25 13.08 -14.66 16.22
C GLY A 25 12.09 -13.82 17.01
N GLN A 26 10.80 -13.94 16.70
CA GLN A 26 9.70 -13.23 17.35
C GLN A 26 8.98 -14.14 18.35
N THR A 27 8.22 -13.50 19.22
CA THR A 27 7.37 -14.10 20.24
C THR A 27 5.91 -13.89 19.90
N GLU A 28 5.01 -14.57 20.63
CA GLU A 28 3.57 -14.37 20.47
C GLU A 28 3.14 -12.93 20.78
N SER A 29 3.87 -12.21 21.66
CA SER A 29 3.62 -10.79 21.93
C SER A 29 3.94 -9.86 20.76
N ASP A 30 4.71 -10.30 19.77
CA ASP A 30 4.99 -9.53 18.56
C ASP A 30 3.87 -9.65 17.51
N TYR A 31 2.85 -10.50 17.76
CA TYR A 31 1.71 -10.66 16.87
C TYR A 31 0.80 -9.43 16.92
N GLY A 32 0.92 -8.55 15.92
CA GLY A 32 0.13 -7.32 15.82
C GLY A 32 -1.03 -7.37 14.82
N SER A 33 -1.01 -8.27 13.83
CA SER A 33 -2.03 -8.35 12.78
C SER A 33 -2.06 -9.73 12.13
N PRO A 34 -3.19 -10.14 11.52
CA PRO A 34 -3.28 -11.39 10.77
C PRO A 34 -2.22 -11.50 9.67
N LEU A 35 -1.54 -12.65 9.59
CA LEU A 35 -0.71 -13.00 8.43
C LEU A 35 -1.65 -13.45 7.31
N VAL A 36 -1.53 -12.89 6.11
CA VAL A 36 -2.47 -13.18 5.00
C VAL A 36 -2.05 -14.46 4.28
N GLU A 37 -2.88 -15.49 4.30
CA GLU A 37 -2.79 -16.63 3.37
C GLU A 37 -3.71 -16.43 2.15
N ASN A 38 -4.91 -15.87 2.36
CA ASN A 38 -5.83 -15.48 1.30
C ASN A 38 -6.62 -14.23 1.72
N ALA A 39 -7.05 -13.42 0.76
CA ALA A 39 -7.90 -12.25 1.04
C ALA A 39 -8.84 -11.96 -0.13
N ASP A 40 -10.09 -11.63 0.18
CA ASP A 40 -11.16 -11.37 -0.77
C ASP A 40 -12.16 -10.36 -0.20
N GLY A 41 -12.42 -9.29 -0.93
CA GLY A 41 -13.29 -8.20 -0.48
C GLY A 41 -12.75 -7.57 0.80
N ILE A 42 -13.51 -7.66 1.89
CA ILE A 42 -13.13 -7.12 3.22
C ILE A 42 -12.56 -8.20 4.15
N TYR A 43 -12.37 -9.43 3.66
CA TYR A 43 -11.97 -10.56 4.49
C TYR A 43 -10.50 -10.92 4.28
N ILE A 44 -9.83 -11.22 5.38
CA ILE A 44 -8.47 -11.78 5.41
C ILE A 44 -8.55 -13.15 6.07
N MET A 45 -8.01 -14.17 5.41
CA MET A 45 -7.82 -15.50 5.97
C MET A 45 -6.35 -15.72 6.31
N ASP A 46 -6.08 -16.14 7.54
CA ASP A 46 -4.73 -16.47 7.99
C ASP A 46 -4.35 -17.94 7.71
N PRO A 47 -3.05 -18.29 7.85
CA PRO A 47 -2.55 -19.66 7.78
C PRO A 47 -3.32 -20.70 8.61
N ASP A 48 -3.87 -20.33 9.76
CA ASP A 48 -4.57 -21.27 10.63
C ASP A 48 -6.07 -21.39 10.28
N GLY A 49 -6.52 -20.72 9.22
CA GLY A 49 -7.89 -20.75 8.72
C GLY A 49 -8.83 -19.77 9.41
N ASN A 50 -8.29 -18.86 10.23
CA ASN A 50 -9.06 -17.79 10.84
C ASN A 50 -9.40 -16.74 9.78
N ILE A 51 -10.65 -16.29 9.75
CA ILE A 51 -11.15 -15.25 8.86
C ILE A 51 -11.46 -13.99 9.68
N PHE A 52 -10.77 -12.91 9.33
CA PHE A 52 -10.89 -11.59 9.94
C PHE A 52 -11.60 -10.63 9.00
N ILE A 53 -12.22 -9.58 9.56
CA ILE A 53 -12.67 -8.42 8.79
C ILE A 53 -11.55 -7.38 8.80
N ASP A 54 -11.13 -6.92 7.63
CA ASP A 54 -10.18 -5.84 7.46
C ASP A 54 -10.88 -4.48 7.63
N LEU A 55 -10.63 -3.83 8.75
CA LEU A 55 -11.15 -2.49 9.07
C LEU A 55 -10.15 -1.37 8.76
N ILE A 56 -8.96 -1.69 8.24
CA ILE A 56 -7.91 -0.71 7.94
C ILE A 56 -7.54 -0.66 6.46
N SER A 57 -8.07 -1.57 5.64
CA SER A 57 -7.84 -1.62 4.19
C SER A 57 -6.34 -1.70 3.86
N GLY A 58 -5.58 -2.50 4.62
CA GLY A 58 -4.13 -2.55 4.50
C GLY A 58 -3.43 -1.18 4.62
N ARG A 59 -3.84 -0.35 5.59
CA ARG A 59 -3.43 1.06 5.73
C ARG A 59 -3.92 1.93 4.57
N CYS A 60 -5.22 1.87 4.29
CA CYS A 60 -5.94 2.66 3.28
C CYS A 60 -5.53 2.38 1.82
N VAL A 61 -4.96 1.21 1.52
CA VAL A 61 -4.52 0.81 0.17
C VAL A 61 -5.59 -0.02 -0.55
N ALA A 62 -6.13 -1.05 0.12
CA ALA A 62 -7.02 -2.04 -0.49
C ALA A 62 -8.49 -1.58 -0.56
N ASN A 63 -8.74 -0.30 -0.87
CA ASN A 63 -10.08 0.31 -0.78
C ASN A 63 -11.09 -0.23 -1.79
N THR A 64 -10.61 -0.87 -2.86
CA THR A 64 -11.46 -1.57 -3.84
C THR A 64 -11.76 -3.02 -3.43
N GLY A 65 -11.32 -3.43 -2.24
CA GLY A 65 -11.38 -4.80 -1.75
C GLY A 65 -10.15 -5.62 -2.16
N HIS A 66 -9.78 -6.55 -1.30
CA HIS A 66 -8.73 -7.53 -1.60
C HIS A 66 -9.10 -8.36 -2.82
N SER A 67 -8.13 -8.60 -3.70
CA SER A 67 -8.27 -9.45 -4.89
C SER A 67 -9.40 -9.04 -5.86
N HIS A 68 -9.69 -7.74 -6.00
CA HIS A 68 -10.76 -7.25 -6.87
C HIS A 68 -10.60 -7.79 -8.33
N PRO A 69 -11.60 -8.50 -8.90
CA PRO A 69 -11.44 -9.28 -10.13
C PRO A 69 -10.92 -8.48 -11.34
N ARG A 70 -11.38 -7.23 -11.50
CA ARG A 70 -10.91 -6.35 -12.59
C ARG A 70 -9.44 -5.95 -12.44
N ILE A 71 -8.96 -5.77 -11.22
CA ILE A 71 -7.57 -5.38 -10.94
C ILE A 71 -6.66 -6.58 -11.16
N VAL A 72 -7.03 -7.74 -10.60
CA VAL A 72 -6.28 -9.00 -10.79
C VAL A 72 -6.14 -9.31 -12.27
N LYS A 73 -7.24 -9.26 -13.03
CA LYS A 73 -7.22 -9.50 -14.48
C LYS A 73 -6.27 -8.53 -15.21
N ALA A 74 -6.39 -7.22 -14.96
CA ALA A 74 -5.56 -6.23 -15.63
C ALA A 74 -4.06 -6.38 -15.31
N ILE A 75 -3.71 -6.70 -14.06
CA ILE A 75 -2.34 -6.97 -13.65
C ILE A 75 -1.81 -8.23 -14.35
N SER A 76 -2.57 -9.33 -14.33
CA SER A 76 -2.20 -10.58 -14.99
C SER A 76 -1.96 -10.40 -16.49
N GLU A 77 -2.87 -9.73 -17.19
CA GLU A 77 -2.75 -9.45 -18.63
C GLU A 77 -1.52 -8.58 -18.95
N GLN A 78 -1.20 -7.59 -18.10
CA GLN A 78 0.00 -6.77 -18.29
C GLN A 78 1.28 -7.56 -18.04
N LEU A 79 1.32 -8.41 -17.01
CA LEU A 79 2.50 -9.24 -16.70
C LEU A 79 2.87 -10.17 -17.85
N GLU A 80 1.89 -10.69 -18.59
CA GLU A 80 2.13 -11.50 -19.80
C GLU A 80 2.78 -10.71 -20.95
N ARG A 81 2.54 -9.40 -21.01
CA ARG A 81 3.08 -8.50 -22.06
C ARG A 81 4.42 -7.87 -21.66
N GLY A 82 4.68 -7.75 -20.37
CA GLY A 82 5.90 -7.18 -19.81
C GLY A 82 5.65 -6.45 -18.48
N PHE A 83 6.58 -6.57 -17.53
CA PHE A 83 6.35 -6.16 -16.15
C PHE A 83 7.09 -4.88 -15.71
N HIS A 84 8.11 -4.42 -16.44
CA HIS A 84 8.95 -3.29 -16.00
C HIS A 84 9.46 -2.43 -17.15
N TRP A 85 8.65 -1.46 -17.57
CA TRP A 85 9.05 -0.28 -18.35
C TRP A 85 7.90 0.73 -18.35
N GLN A 86 8.11 1.94 -18.90
CA GLN A 86 7.01 2.87 -19.15
C GLN A 86 6.06 2.30 -20.21
N THR A 87 4.76 2.53 -20.03
CA THR A 87 3.71 2.12 -20.99
C THR A 87 2.96 3.34 -21.53
N LEU A 88 2.32 3.19 -22.69
CA LEU A 88 1.47 4.24 -23.25
C LEU A 88 0.31 4.62 -22.30
N ASP A 89 -0.20 3.63 -21.55
CA ASP A 89 -1.28 3.84 -20.59
C ASP A 89 -0.91 4.85 -19.50
N MET A 90 0.37 4.95 -19.12
CA MET A 90 0.84 5.96 -18.16
C MET A 90 0.57 7.40 -18.64
N TYR A 91 0.67 7.65 -19.95
CA TYR A 91 0.39 8.97 -20.52
C TYR A 91 -1.11 9.25 -20.55
N SER A 92 -1.92 8.24 -20.87
CA SER A 92 -3.39 8.36 -20.85
C SER A 92 -3.96 8.64 -19.45
N LEU A 93 -3.24 8.26 -18.40
CA LEU A 93 -3.64 8.52 -17.01
C LEU A 93 -3.37 9.95 -16.56
N VAL A 94 -2.47 10.69 -17.22
CA VAL A 94 -2.09 12.06 -16.82
C VAL A 94 -3.29 12.99 -16.86
N ASP A 95 -4.02 13.02 -17.98
CA ASP A 95 -5.20 13.89 -18.13
C ASP A 95 -6.28 13.55 -17.12
N ARG A 96 -6.54 12.25 -16.92
CA ARG A 96 -7.50 11.77 -15.92
C ARG A 96 -7.12 12.19 -14.49
N LEU A 97 -5.84 12.11 -14.13
CA LEU A 97 -5.35 12.55 -12.83
C LEU A 97 -5.44 14.07 -12.68
N GLY A 98 -5.09 14.82 -13.72
CA GLY A 98 -5.24 16.27 -13.77
C GLY A 98 -6.69 16.71 -13.53
N ASP A 99 -7.64 16.04 -14.17
CA ASP A 99 -9.06 16.37 -14.06
C ASP A 99 -9.61 16.02 -12.66
N MET A 100 -9.23 14.86 -12.12
CA MET A 100 -9.62 14.44 -10.76
C MET A 100 -9.07 15.39 -9.68
N THR A 101 -7.86 15.92 -9.89
CA THR A 101 -7.19 16.81 -8.94
C THR A 101 -7.44 18.29 -9.21
N ARG A 102 -8.09 18.63 -10.33
CA ARG A 102 -8.27 20.01 -10.83
C ARG A 102 -6.94 20.74 -11.06
N LEU A 103 -5.93 20.00 -11.52
CA LEU A 103 -4.59 20.50 -11.82
C LEU A 103 -4.27 20.46 -13.32
N SER A 104 -5.21 20.10 -14.18
CA SER A 104 -5.00 20.08 -15.65
C SER A 104 -4.68 21.47 -16.21
N PRO A 105 -3.70 21.60 -17.13
CA PRO A 105 -2.71 20.58 -17.50
C PRO A 105 -1.64 20.39 -16.41
N CYS A 106 -1.29 19.15 -16.10
CA CYS A 106 -0.28 18.82 -15.09
C CYS A 106 0.84 17.94 -15.64
N GLN A 107 1.95 17.88 -14.90
CA GLN A 107 2.99 16.87 -15.07
C GLN A 107 2.92 15.89 -13.89
N VAL A 108 3.05 14.60 -14.17
CA VAL A 108 2.98 13.54 -13.16
C VAL A 108 4.33 12.87 -13.01
N TYR A 109 4.80 12.76 -11.76
CA TYR A 109 5.92 11.92 -11.38
C TYR A 109 5.39 10.62 -10.76
N TRP A 110 5.76 9.48 -11.35
CA TRP A 110 5.35 8.16 -10.88
C TRP A 110 6.39 7.58 -9.91
N SER A 111 5.93 6.98 -8.82
CA SER A 111 6.81 6.32 -7.84
C SER A 111 6.11 5.14 -7.17
N GLN A 112 6.91 4.26 -6.55
CA GLN A 112 6.42 3.03 -5.91
C GLN A 112 5.97 3.24 -4.45
N ALA A 113 6.40 4.33 -3.81
CA ALA A 113 6.11 4.59 -2.41
C ALA A 113 5.82 6.07 -2.15
N GLY A 114 4.90 6.34 -1.21
CA GLY A 114 4.56 7.71 -0.81
C GLY A 114 5.75 8.50 -0.25
N SER A 115 6.67 7.84 0.47
CA SER A 115 7.91 8.46 0.96
C SER A 115 8.80 8.97 -0.18
N MET A 116 8.91 8.22 -1.28
CA MET A 116 9.67 8.64 -2.46
C MET A 116 9.01 9.82 -3.19
N VAL A 117 7.68 9.87 -3.21
CA VAL A 117 6.92 11.01 -3.75
C VAL A 117 7.18 12.27 -2.91
N ASN A 118 7.16 12.15 -1.58
CA ASN A 118 7.46 13.28 -0.69
C ASN A 118 8.90 13.79 -0.86
N ASP A 119 9.88 12.89 -0.94
CA ASP A 119 11.28 13.26 -1.24
C ASP A 119 11.40 13.98 -2.59
N PHE A 120 10.70 13.50 -3.62
CA PHE A 120 10.65 14.18 -4.92
C PHE A 120 10.02 15.56 -4.82
N ALA A 121 8.90 15.70 -4.09
CA ALA A 121 8.23 16.99 -3.91
C ALA A 121 9.13 18.02 -3.22
N ILE A 122 9.86 17.62 -2.17
CA ILE A 122 10.85 18.46 -1.48
C ILE A 122 11.95 18.90 -2.46
N LYS A 123 12.49 17.96 -3.24
CA LYS A 123 13.54 18.24 -4.24
C LYS A 123 13.04 19.21 -5.32
N ALA A 124 11.83 18.97 -5.84
CA ALA A 124 11.22 19.81 -6.86
C ALA A 124 10.97 21.24 -6.34
N ALA A 125 10.37 21.37 -5.15
CA ALA A 125 10.10 22.66 -4.53
C ALA A 125 11.39 23.47 -4.30
N ARG A 126 12.44 22.85 -3.75
CA ARG A 126 13.75 23.49 -3.57
C ARG A 126 14.37 23.91 -4.90
N ARG A 127 14.33 23.04 -5.91
CA ARG A 127 14.92 23.32 -7.23
C ARG A 127 14.24 24.45 -7.97
N ILE A 128 12.92 24.56 -7.85
CA ILE A 128 12.11 25.58 -8.54
C ILE A 128 12.18 26.92 -7.80
N THR A 129 12.05 26.91 -6.48
CA THR A 129 11.97 28.15 -5.68
C THR A 129 13.33 28.70 -5.27
N GLY A 130 14.39 27.87 -5.26
CA GLY A 130 15.69 28.20 -4.70
C GLY A 130 15.70 28.32 -3.17
N ARG A 131 14.59 28.02 -2.49
CA ARG A 131 14.45 28.16 -1.03
C ARG A 131 14.72 26.82 -0.32
N PRO A 132 15.57 26.80 0.72
CA PRO A 132 15.92 25.55 1.40
C PRO A 132 14.89 25.10 2.44
N GLY A 133 14.14 26.04 3.02
CA GLY A 133 13.20 25.79 4.11
C GLY A 133 11.94 25.06 3.67
N VAL A 134 11.48 24.12 4.49
CA VAL A 134 10.21 23.40 4.36
C VAL A 134 9.52 23.44 5.72
N LEU A 135 8.22 23.72 5.75
CA LEU A 135 7.42 23.74 6.98
C LEU A 135 6.58 22.47 7.06
N SER A 136 6.49 21.87 8.24
CA SER A 136 5.58 20.77 8.55
C SER A 136 4.84 21.04 9.87
N PHE A 137 3.78 20.26 10.13
CA PHE A 137 2.94 20.43 11.30
C PHE A 137 3.24 19.36 12.35
N THR A 138 3.09 19.71 13.63
CA THR A 138 3.19 18.74 14.73
C THR A 138 2.22 17.58 14.53
N GLY A 139 2.72 16.35 14.63
CA GLY A 139 1.93 15.12 14.45
C GLY A 139 1.78 14.67 12.99
N SER A 140 2.56 15.24 12.07
CA SER A 140 2.56 14.82 10.67
C SER A 140 3.27 13.47 10.49
N TYR A 141 3.02 12.81 9.37
CA TYR A 141 3.78 11.64 8.94
C TYR A 141 3.98 11.67 7.43
N HIS A 142 5.23 11.73 6.99
CA HIS A 142 5.60 11.84 5.57
C HIS A 142 6.40 10.64 5.06
N GLY A 143 6.46 9.55 5.83
CA GLY A 143 7.12 8.30 5.46
C GLY A 143 8.47 8.10 6.13
N SER A 144 9.14 7.00 5.76
CA SER A 144 10.37 6.51 6.40
C SER A 144 11.66 6.86 5.66
N SER A 145 11.59 7.61 4.55
CA SER A 145 12.79 8.14 3.89
C SER A 145 13.42 9.23 4.75
N MET A 146 14.72 9.50 4.54
CA MET A 146 15.42 10.56 5.28
C MET A 146 14.76 11.94 5.07
N GLY A 147 14.28 12.24 3.86
CA GLY A 147 13.52 13.46 3.58
C GLY A 147 12.19 13.48 4.34
N GLY A 148 11.35 12.46 4.16
CA GLY A 148 10.06 12.35 4.84
C GLY A 148 10.15 12.38 6.36
N ILE A 149 11.07 11.64 6.97
CA ILE A 149 11.20 11.58 8.44
C ILE A 149 11.66 12.91 9.02
N SER A 150 12.52 13.68 8.31
CA SER A 150 12.94 15.01 8.77
C SER A 150 11.81 16.05 8.80
N LEU A 151 10.65 15.72 8.22
CA LEU A 151 9.46 16.56 8.21
C LEU A 151 8.31 16.00 9.06
N SER A 152 8.46 14.81 9.66
CA SER A 152 7.38 14.14 10.41
C SER A 152 7.36 14.54 11.88
#